data_AF-A0A7J8L9F6-F1
#
_entry.id   AF-A0A7J8L9F6-F1
#
_cell.length_a   1.000
_cell.length_b   1.000
_cell.length_c   1.000
_cell.angle_alpha   90.00
_cell.angle_beta   90.00
_cell.angle_gamma   90.00
#
_symmetry.space_group_name_H-M   'P 1'
#
loop_
_entity.id
_entity.type
_entity.pdbx_description
1 polymer ?
#
loop_
_entity_poly.entity_id
_entity_poly.type
_entity_poly.pdbx_seq_one_letter_code
_entity_poly.pdbx_strand_id
1 'polypeptide(L)' 'MLLGASRDPKLSLQDQDKDDSQLIEGDVSIGIEDGLPSIRFSKRVHQILYQSMSRIVVVKLLGRKIGF' A
#
# COMPACT_ATOMS: atom_id res chain seq x y z
N MET A 1 -46.89 -0.66 -11.17
CA MET A 1 -46.03 0.50 -10.88
C MET A 1 -45.05 0.08 -9.79
N LEU A 2 -43.78 -0.16 -10.11
CA LEU A 2 -42.73 -0.41 -9.10
C LEU A 2 -41.88 0.86 -8.97
N LEU A 3 -41.99 1.53 -7.82
CA LEU A 3 -41.17 2.68 -7.48
C LEU A 3 -39.88 2.15 -6.83
N GLY A 4 -38.76 2.27 -7.56
CA GLY A 4 -37.44 1.92 -7.07
C GLY A 4 -36.97 2.92 -6.02
N ALA A 5 -36.69 2.45 -4.80
CA ALA A 5 -35.93 3.20 -3.83
C ALA A 5 -34.44 3.09 -4.19
N SER A 6 -33.87 4.17 -4.76
CA SER A 6 -32.42 4.33 -4.87
C SER A 6 -31.85 4.43 -3.45
N ARG A 7 -31.22 3.35 -2.99
CA ARG A 7 -30.32 3.42 -1.83
C ARG A 7 -28.97 3.80 -2.36
N ASP A 8 -28.64 5.08 -2.28
CA ASP A 8 -27.26 5.51 -2.48
C ASP A 8 -26.47 4.95 -1.29
N PRO A 9 -25.46 4.07 -1.49
CA PRO A 9 -24.59 3.70 -0.38
C PRO A 9 -23.75 4.93 -0.06
N LYS A 10 -24.17 5.66 0.98
CA LYS A 10 -23.34 6.63 1.68
C LYS A 10 -22.10 5.87 2.14
N LEU A 11 -21.01 6.02 1.41
CA LEU A 11 -19.69 5.50 1.78
C LEU A 11 -19.24 6.30 3.01
N SER A 12 -19.71 5.89 4.19
CA SER A 12 -19.22 6.41 5.45
C SER A 12 -17.80 5.90 5.64
N LEU A 13 -16.83 6.66 5.14
CA LEU A 13 -15.43 6.55 5.48
C LEU A 13 -15.26 7.08 6.91
N GLN A 14 -15.71 6.33 7.90
CA GLN A 14 -15.42 6.61 9.30
C GLN A 14 -15.60 5.33 10.08
N ASP A 15 -14.47 4.68 10.37
CA ASP A 15 -14.11 4.07 11.66
C ASP A 15 -12.60 3.75 11.57
N GLN A 16 -11.76 4.66 12.06
CA GLN A 16 -10.91 4.42 13.24
C GLN A 16 -10.09 3.14 13.17
N ASP A 17 -8.89 3.26 12.59
CA ASP A 17 -7.71 2.70 13.21
C ASP A 17 -6.76 3.88 13.44
N LYS A 18 -6.22 4.02 14.65
CA LYS A 18 -4.91 4.68 14.79
C LYS A 18 -3.98 3.78 14.01
N ASP A 19 -3.83 4.08 12.73
CA ASP A 19 -3.16 3.21 11.80
C ASP A 19 -1.67 3.26 12.16
N ASP A 20 -1.23 2.31 13.00
CA ASP A 20 0.17 2.13 13.39
C ASP A 20 1.07 1.88 12.15
N SER A 21 0.47 1.76 10.97
CA SER A 21 1.13 1.70 9.67
C SER A 21 1.45 3.07 9.04
N GLN A 22 1.10 4.20 9.68
CA GLN A 22 1.40 5.53 9.16
C GLN A 22 2.93 5.77 9.13
N LEU A 23 3.42 6.20 7.97
CA LEU A 23 4.83 6.52 7.74
C LEU A 23 5.21 7.79 8.51
N ILE A 24 6.39 7.79 9.12
CA ILE A 24 6.95 8.94 9.84
C ILE A 24 8.25 9.42 9.17
N GLU A 25 8.78 10.55 9.63
CA GLU A 25 10.08 11.05 9.16
C GLU A 25 11.19 10.01 9.40
N GLY A 26 12.04 9.80 8.39
CA GLY A 26 13.10 8.80 8.42
C GLY A 26 12.68 7.39 8.01
N ASP A 27 11.38 7.13 7.79
CA ASP A 27 10.93 5.83 7.26
C ASP A 27 11.25 5.62 5.78
N VAL A 28 11.36 6.72 5.03
CA VAL A 28 11.66 6.71 3.60
C VAL A 28 12.86 7.60 3.37
N SER A 29 13.84 7.08 2.64
CA SER A 29 14.94 7.85 2.10
C SER A 29 14.96 7.70 0.58
N ILE A 30 15.10 8.81 -0.12
CA ILE A 30 15.18 8.86 -1.58
C ILE A 30 16.61 9.25 -1.94
N GLY A 31 17.17 8.62 -2.96
CA GLY A 31 18.53 8.89 -3.38
C GLY A 31 18.80 8.46 -4.81
N ILE A 32 20.08 8.40 -5.13
CA ILE A 32 20.59 7.83 -6.38
C ILE A 32 21.57 6.71 -5.99
N GLU A 33 21.33 5.50 -6.50
CA GLU A 33 22.22 4.35 -6.39
C GLU A 33 22.57 3.86 -7.78
N ASP A 34 23.85 3.69 -8.06
CA ASP A 34 24.36 3.28 -9.37
C ASP A 34 23.81 4.13 -10.55
N GLY A 35 23.60 5.43 -10.29
CA GLY A 35 23.06 6.38 -11.26
C GLY A 35 21.54 6.28 -11.47
N LEU A 36 20.84 5.41 -10.73
CA LEU A 36 19.39 5.21 -10.81
C LEU A 36 18.70 5.78 -9.56
N PRO A 37 17.51 6.39 -9.71
CA PRO A 37 16.69 6.79 -8.56
C PRO A 37 16.41 5.60 -7.64
N SER A 38 16.69 5.76 -6.35
CA SER A 38 16.46 4.75 -5.33
C SER A 38 15.52 5.26 -4.24
N ILE A 39 14.76 4.32 -3.67
CA ILE A 39 13.90 4.54 -2.51
C ILE A 39 14.23 3.42 -1.52
N ARG A 40 14.61 3.79 -0.30
CA ARG A 40 14.91 2.87 0.79
C ARG A 40 13.95 3.09 1.95
N PHE A 41 13.45 1.99 2.50
CA PHE A 41 12.57 1.98 3.66
C PHE A 41 13.32 1.61 4.94
N SER A 42 12.93 2.20 6.07
CA SER A 42 13.49 1.88 7.39
C SER A 42 13.13 0.45 7.82
N LYS A 43 13.87 -0.10 8.78
CA LYS A 43 13.57 -1.44 9.35
C LYS A 43 12.17 -1.51 9.98
N ARG A 44 11.68 -0.39 10.53
CA ARG A 44 10.34 -0.27 11.11
C ARG A 44 9.26 -0.54 10.07
N VAL A 45 9.36 0.10 8.90
CA VAL A 45 8.43 -0.13 7.78
C VAL A 45 8.43 -1.59 7.35
N HIS A 46 9.59 -2.23 7.26
CA HIS A 46 9.67 -3.65 6.94
C HIS A 46 8.93 -4.54 7.95
N GLN A 47 9.01 -4.22 9.25
CA GLN A 47 8.28 -4.96 10.30
C GLN A 47 6.77 -4.76 10.20
N ILE A 48 6.32 -3.52 9.95
CA ILE A 48 4.91 -3.19 9.73
C ILE A 48 4.37 -4.00 8.54
N LEU A 49 5.10 -4.00 7.42
CA LEU A 49 4.73 -4.77 6.22
C LEU A 49 4.69 -6.27 6.53
N TYR A 50 5.67 -6.82 7.26
CA TYR A 50 5.68 -8.24 7.58
C TYR A 50 4.48 -8.67 8.44
N GLN A 51 4.10 -7.83 9.41
CA GLN A 51 2.94 -8.08 10.28
C GLN A 51 1.62 -7.97 9.49
N SER A 52 1.48 -6.94 8.65
CA SER A 52 0.27 -6.75 7.85
C SER A 52 0.13 -7.75 6.69
N MET A 53 1.25 -8.23 6.15
CA MET A 53 1.28 -9.14 5.00
C MET A 53 1.22 -10.63 5.35
N SER A 54 0.87 -11.00 6.59
CA SER A 54 0.76 -12.42 6.99
C SER A 54 -0.15 -13.26 6.08
N ARG A 55 -1.05 -12.63 5.32
CA ARG A 55 -1.92 -13.27 4.31
C ARG A 55 -1.84 -12.64 2.91
N ILE A 56 -0.89 -11.75 2.66
CA ILE A 56 -0.76 -11.01 1.40
C ILE A 56 0.34 -11.65 0.55
N VAL A 57 0.02 -11.99 -0.70
CA VAL A 57 0.99 -12.49 -1.68
C VAL A 57 1.42 -11.33 -2.58
N VAL A 58 2.70 -10.97 -2.55
CA VAL A 58 3.27 -9.97 -3.45
C VAL A 58 3.85 -10.67 -4.69
N VAL A 59 3.19 -10.51 -5.84
CA VAL A 59 3.69 -10.99 -7.14
C VAL A 59 4.50 -9.86 -7.79
N LYS A 60 5.82 -10.01 -7.86
CA LYS A 60 6.71 -9.04 -8.54
C LYS A 60 7.14 -9.59 -9.90
N LEU A 61 6.58 -9.06 -10.98
CA LEU A 61 7.02 -9.35 -12.34
C LEU A 61 8.16 -8.39 -12.72
N LEU A 62 9.34 -8.95 -13.01
CA LEU A 62 10.51 -8.18 -13.45
C LEU A 62 10.73 -8.46 -14.95
N GLY A 63 10.56 -7.44 -15.79
CA GLY A 63 10.73 -7.52 -17.25
C GLY A 63 12.20 -7.63 -17.69
N ARG A 64 12.56 -8.06 -18.92
CA ARG A 64 12.02 -7.65 -20.24
C ARG A 64 11.05 -8.61 -20.96
N LYS A 65 10.74 -9.79 -20.41
CA LYS A 65 9.82 -10.75 -21.04
C LYS A 65 8.57 -10.99 -20.19
N ILE A 66 7.63 -10.05 -20.23
CA ILE A 66 6.23 -10.37 -19.92
C ILE A 66 5.55 -10.47 -21.28
N GLY A 67 5.52 -11.68 -21.85
CA GLY A 67 4.88 -11.99 -23.12
C GLY A 67 3.51 -12.62 -22.88
N PHE A 68 2.56 -12.29 -23.76
CA PHE A 68 1.14 -12.69 -23.73
C PHE A 68 0.90 -14.19 -23.50
#